data_AF-A0AAE4EAF4-F1
#
_entry.id   AF-A0AAE4EAF4-F1
#
_cell.length_a   1.000
_cell.length_b   1.000
_cell.length_c   1.000
_cell.angle_alpha   90.00
_cell.angle_beta   90.00
_cell.angle_gamma   90.00
#
_symmetry.space_group_name_H-M   'P 1'
#
loop_
_entity.id
_entity.type
_entity.pdbx_description
1 polymer ?
#
loop_
_entity_poly.entity_id
_entity_poly.type
_entity_poly.pdbx_seq_one_letter_code
_entity_poly.pdbx_strand_id
1 'polypeptide(L)'
;MNAMFKKGVLASVLAVAASSAMAASSVDIQVTGKIVPSSCTPAFISGGGIADFGTMKVASLNSTTPTPLADVKIIPISITCEEATRVGVTFNDSHVDSAPTENMPVNFIDSDFITSAGFTAGLGMYGDKKIGAYSMGIQKTDGATTNGDGVNLYPIFTSDNGASWGVKSGFRYLQVKPDKSEIYSFTDQATGTVAPVAQTKINFNVGIAAMINPTNDLNITDEATLDGLTNVELVYL
;
A
#
# COMPACT_ATOMS: atom_id res chain seq x y z
N MET A 1 26.99 -18.33 -103.60
CA MET A 1 28.37 -17.91 -103.95
C MET A 1 28.80 -16.79 -103.03
N ASN A 2 29.56 -17.10 -101.99
CA ASN A 2 30.78 -16.39 -101.59
C ASN A 2 31.43 -17.20 -100.48
N ALA A 3 32.67 -17.59 -100.76
CA ALA A 3 33.44 -18.57 -100.02
C ALA A 3 34.42 -17.89 -99.05
N MET A 4 34.84 -18.68 -98.06
CA MET A 4 36.23 -18.85 -97.57
C MET A 4 36.38 -18.83 -96.04
N PHE A 5 36.36 -20.05 -95.50
CA PHE A 5 37.38 -20.67 -94.64
C PHE A 5 38.24 -19.77 -93.73
N LYS A 6 38.19 -20.08 -92.43
CA LYS A 6 39.40 -20.24 -91.63
C LYS A 6 39.23 -21.39 -90.62
N LYS A 7 40.16 -22.35 -90.71
CA LYS A 7 40.28 -23.53 -89.86
C LYS A 7 40.78 -23.12 -88.47
N GLY A 8 40.18 -23.67 -87.42
CA GLY A 8 40.68 -23.63 -86.06
C GLY A 8 40.25 -24.92 -85.34
N VAL A 9 41.20 -25.82 -85.13
CA VAL A 9 41.10 -27.06 -84.34
C VAL A 9 40.94 -26.69 -82.87
N LEU A 10 40.17 -27.47 -82.08
CA LEU A 10 40.57 -27.98 -80.73
C LEU A 10 39.43 -28.71 -79.98
N ALA A 11 39.76 -29.96 -79.63
CA ALA A 11 39.50 -30.70 -78.38
C ALA A 11 38.11 -30.69 -77.72
N SER A 12 37.49 -31.88 -77.73
CA SER A 12 36.43 -32.33 -76.84
C SER A 12 36.89 -32.44 -75.38
N VAL A 13 36.16 -31.80 -74.45
CA VAL A 13 36.29 -32.01 -73.00
C VAL A 13 34.92 -32.37 -72.43
N LEU A 14 34.80 -33.61 -71.94
CA LEU A 14 33.72 -34.05 -71.06
C LEU A 14 34.01 -33.51 -69.66
N ALA A 15 33.18 -32.59 -69.14
CA ALA A 15 33.24 -32.17 -67.74
C ALA A 15 31.97 -32.65 -67.03
N VAL A 16 32.13 -33.68 -66.19
CA VAL A 16 31.12 -34.14 -65.25
C VAL A 16 31.13 -33.18 -64.07
N ALA A 17 30.21 -32.23 -64.01
CA ALA A 17 29.99 -31.41 -62.83
C ALA A 17 28.99 -32.12 -61.91
N ALA A 18 29.48 -33.10 -61.16
CA ALA A 18 28.78 -33.56 -59.96
C ALA A 18 29.17 -32.65 -58.77
N SER A 19 28.14 -32.26 -58.03
CA SER A 19 28.18 -31.92 -56.61
C SER A 19 28.82 -30.59 -56.20
N SER A 20 27.95 -29.65 -55.85
CA SER A 20 27.85 -29.25 -54.44
C SER A 20 26.58 -28.43 -54.22
N ALA A 21 25.53 -29.08 -53.70
CA ALA A 21 24.53 -28.35 -52.94
C ALA A 21 25.28 -27.77 -51.73
N MET A 22 25.65 -26.50 -51.80
CA MET A 22 26.20 -25.76 -50.67
C MET A 22 25.04 -25.59 -49.69
N ALA A 23 24.92 -26.50 -48.72
CA ALA A 23 24.12 -26.24 -47.54
C ALA A 23 24.76 -25.04 -46.85
N ALA A 24 24.18 -23.86 -47.06
CA ALA A 24 24.54 -22.69 -46.28
C ALA A 24 24.22 -23.02 -44.82
N SER A 25 25.24 -23.25 -44.01
CA SER A 25 25.10 -23.44 -42.58
C SER A 25 24.62 -22.12 -41.98
N SER A 26 23.32 -22.00 -41.72
CA SER A 26 22.76 -20.92 -40.92
C SER A 26 22.88 -21.29 -39.44
N VAL A 27 23.29 -20.31 -38.62
CA VAL A 27 23.29 -20.40 -37.17
C VAL A 27 22.24 -19.44 -36.66
N ASP A 28 21.35 -19.91 -35.80
CA ASP A 28 20.28 -19.08 -35.25
C ASP A 28 20.83 -18.16 -34.15
N ILE A 29 20.47 -16.87 -34.22
CA ILE A 29 20.69 -15.93 -33.13
C ILE A 29 19.40 -15.88 -32.30
N GLN A 30 19.48 -16.39 -31.08
CA GLN A 30 18.38 -16.29 -30.12
C GLN A 30 18.59 -15.05 -29.25
N VAL A 31 17.69 -14.07 -29.38
CA VAL A 31 17.63 -12.91 -28.49
C VAL A 31 16.55 -13.16 -27.46
N THR A 32 16.94 -13.30 -26.19
CA THR A 32 16.03 -13.46 -25.05
C THR A 32 16.17 -12.29 -24.08
N GLY A 33 15.08 -11.91 -23.43
CA GLY A 33 15.09 -10.94 -22.34
C GLY A 33 13.78 -11.00 -21.56
N LYS A 34 13.78 -10.45 -20.34
CA LYS A 34 12.59 -10.26 -19.52
C LYS A 34 12.53 -8.79 -19.10
N ILE A 35 11.38 -8.17 -19.26
CA ILE A 35 11.07 -6.86 -18.67
C ILE A 35 10.35 -7.14 -17.34
N VAL A 36 10.89 -6.62 -16.24
CA VAL A 36 10.23 -6.62 -14.93
C VAL A 36 9.81 -5.18 -14.61
N PRO A 37 8.59 -4.95 -14.08
CA PRO A 37 8.19 -3.62 -13.63
C PRO A 37 9.03 -3.18 -12.42
N SER A 38 9.13 -1.87 -12.18
CA SER A 38 9.72 -1.33 -10.95
C SER A 38 8.99 -1.89 -9.73
N SER A 39 9.74 -2.35 -8.73
CA SER A 39 9.15 -2.87 -7.50
C SER A 39 9.22 -1.83 -6.38
N CYS A 40 8.14 -1.74 -5.60
CA CYS A 40 8.04 -0.99 -4.37
C CYS A 40 7.74 -1.95 -3.21
N THR A 41 8.39 -1.76 -2.08
CA THR A 41 8.21 -2.58 -0.87
C THR A 41 7.81 -1.71 0.31
N PRO A 42 6.63 -1.92 0.92
CA PRO A 42 6.29 -1.30 2.19
C PRO A 42 7.01 -2.01 3.35
N ALA A 43 7.42 -1.24 4.35
CA ALA A 43 8.07 -1.74 5.55
C ALA A 43 7.73 -0.86 6.77
N PHE A 44 7.63 -1.48 7.95
CA PHE A 44 7.59 -0.75 9.21
C PHE A 44 9.00 -0.28 9.58
N ILE A 45 9.16 1.00 9.91
CA ILE A 45 10.49 1.58 10.20
C ILE A 45 10.95 1.20 11.61
N SER A 46 10.02 1.08 12.56
CA SER A 46 10.29 0.70 13.94
C SER A 46 9.04 0.11 14.59
N GLY A 47 9.22 -0.60 15.72
CA GLY A 47 8.10 -1.12 16.52
C GLY A 47 7.29 -2.26 15.87
N GLY A 48 7.69 -2.77 14.70
CA GLY A 48 7.07 -3.95 14.07
C GLY A 48 5.62 -3.77 13.63
N GLY A 49 5.14 -2.53 13.54
CA GLY A 49 3.72 -2.26 13.25
C GLY A 49 2.79 -2.38 14.46
N ILE A 50 3.34 -2.41 15.68
CA ILE A 50 2.58 -2.67 16.91
C ILE A 50 2.17 -1.36 17.59
N ALA A 51 0.87 -1.17 17.78
CA ALA A 51 0.30 -0.10 18.61
C ALA A 51 0.08 -0.60 20.04
N ASP A 52 1.12 -0.60 20.87
CA ASP A 52 1.04 -1.08 22.25
C ASP A 52 0.45 -0.02 23.20
N PHE A 53 -0.74 -0.28 23.72
CA PHE A 53 -1.43 0.53 24.72
C PHE A 53 -1.09 0.16 26.16
N GLY A 54 -0.25 -0.86 26.36
CA GLY A 54 0.17 -1.35 27.66
C GLY A 54 -0.94 -2.04 28.44
N THR A 55 -0.63 -2.36 29.69
CA THR A 55 -1.59 -2.99 30.61
C THR A 55 -2.51 -1.95 31.23
N MET A 56 -3.82 -2.20 31.15
CA MET A 56 -4.85 -1.36 31.76
C MET A 56 -5.56 -2.13 32.87
N LYS A 57 -5.91 -1.44 33.96
CA LYS A 57 -6.72 -2.03 35.03
C LYS A 57 -8.19 -1.87 34.66
N VAL A 58 -9.00 -2.91 34.84
CA VAL A 58 -10.46 -2.82 34.65
C VAL A 58 -11.07 -1.67 35.45
N ALA A 59 -10.55 -1.41 36.66
CA ALA A 59 -10.99 -0.32 37.53
C ALA A 59 -10.71 1.10 36.98
N SER A 60 -9.85 1.26 35.97
CA SER A 60 -9.63 2.54 35.28
C SER A 60 -10.52 2.73 34.06
N LEU A 61 -11.38 1.75 33.73
CA LEU A 61 -12.33 1.80 32.63
C LEU A 61 -13.73 2.15 33.15
N ASN A 62 -14.51 2.83 32.33
CA ASN A 62 -15.89 3.17 32.63
C ASN A 62 -16.80 1.93 32.52
N SER A 63 -17.77 1.85 33.43
CA SER A 63 -18.70 0.71 33.50
C SER A 63 -19.88 0.82 32.57
N THR A 64 -20.28 2.03 32.17
CA THR A 64 -21.51 2.27 31.40
C THR A 64 -21.30 2.98 30.06
N THR A 65 -20.14 3.58 29.84
CA THR A 65 -19.78 4.22 28.56
C THR A 65 -18.44 3.70 28.08
N PRO A 66 -18.18 3.71 26.76
CA PRO A 66 -16.85 3.38 26.26
C PRO A 66 -15.78 4.32 26.85
N THR A 67 -14.56 3.81 26.98
CA THR A 67 -13.41 4.52 27.56
C THR A 67 -12.38 4.78 26.47
N PRO A 68 -12.23 6.04 26.01
CA PRO A 68 -11.15 6.42 25.11
C PRO A 68 -9.80 6.26 25.81
N LEU A 69 -8.83 5.67 25.13
CA LEU A 69 -7.47 5.54 25.66
C LEU A 69 -6.72 6.86 25.52
N ALA A 70 -5.89 7.17 26.51
CA ALA A 70 -5.30 8.51 26.67
C ALA A 70 -4.23 8.88 25.62
N ASP A 71 -3.74 7.90 24.86
CA ASP A 71 -2.66 8.09 23.90
C ASP A 71 -3.13 7.81 22.47
N VAL A 72 -2.56 8.54 21.51
CA VAL A 72 -2.52 8.12 20.11
C VAL A 72 -1.18 7.43 19.88
N LYS A 73 -1.21 6.16 19.46
CA LYS A 73 0.03 5.42 19.12
C LYS A 73 0.39 5.70 17.67
N ILE A 74 1.68 5.86 17.40
CA ILE A 74 2.18 6.25 16.08
C ILE A 74 3.00 5.10 15.49
N ILE A 75 2.59 4.66 14.31
CA ILE A 75 3.26 3.60 13.55
C ILE A 75 3.94 4.21 12.33
N PRO A 76 5.28 4.27 12.30
CA PRO A 76 6.01 4.78 11.15
C PRO A 76 6.16 3.71 10.06
N ILE A 77 5.77 4.05 8.85
CA ILE A 77 5.81 3.20 7.66
C ILE A 77 6.70 3.86 6.61
N SER A 78 7.50 3.07 5.90
CA SER A 78 8.25 3.48 4.71
C SER A 78 7.82 2.65 3.52
N ILE A 79 7.72 3.28 2.35
CA ILE A 79 7.63 2.61 1.06
C ILE A 79 8.89 2.98 0.29
N THR A 80 9.64 1.97 -0.16
CA THR A 80 10.84 2.16 -0.99
C THR A 80 10.62 1.52 -2.34
N CYS A 81 10.88 2.27 -3.41
CA CYS A 81 10.75 1.88 -4.80
C CYS A 81 12.11 1.92 -5.51
N GLU A 82 12.34 1.00 -6.45
CA GLU A 82 13.56 0.96 -7.27
C GLU A 82 13.69 2.17 -8.21
N GLU A 83 12.54 2.71 -8.64
CA GLU A 83 12.45 3.89 -9.49
C GLU A 83 11.32 4.80 -8.98
N ALA A 84 11.33 6.08 -9.41
CA ALA A 84 10.29 7.03 -9.02
C ALA A 84 8.92 6.54 -9.49
N THR A 85 8.07 6.13 -8.55
CA THR A 85 6.79 5.45 -8.83
C THR A 85 5.66 6.13 -8.07
N ARG A 86 4.48 6.24 -8.70
CA ARG A 86 3.28 6.70 -8.01
C ARG A 86 2.66 5.51 -7.31
N VAL A 87 2.49 5.62 -6.01
CA VAL A 87 1.95 4.55 -5.17
C VAL A 87 0.91 5.09 -4.23
N GLY A 88 0.01 4.20 -3.82
CA GLY A 88 -0.90 4.42 -2.72
C GLY A 88 -0.91 3.23 -1.78
N VAL A 89 -1.71 3.35 -0.73
CA VAL A 89 -1.98 2.28 0.23
C VAL A 89 -3.47 2.18 0.51
N THR A 90 -3.95 0.96 0.76
CA THR A 90 -5.28 0.70 1.32
C THR A 90 -5.15 0.08 2.70
N PHE A 91 -6.17 0.27 3.53
CA PHE A 91 -6.25 -0.33 4.86
C PHE A 91 -7.43 -1.29 4.93
N ASN A 92 -7.23 -2.43 5.59
CA ASN A 92 -8.24 -3.46 5.76
C ASN A 92 -8.23 -4.03 7.18
N ASP A 93 -9.33 -3.91 7.91
CA ASP A 93 -9.52 -4.64 9.17
C ASP A 93 -9.65 -6.14 8.88
N SER A 94 -8.73 -6.92 9.44
CA SER A 94 -8.69 -8.38 9.32
C SER A 94 -9.45 -9.09 10.45
N HIS A 95 -9.95 -8.34 11.44
CA HIS A 95 -10.81 -8.82 12.54
C HIS A 95 -12.16 -8.06 12.55
N VAL A 96 -12.79 -7.99 11.37
CA VAL A 96 -14.07 -7.28 11.15
C VAL A 96 -15.23 -7.81 12.00
N ASP A 97 -15.16 -9.07 12.46
CA ASP A 97 -16.12 -9.66 13.37
C ASP A 97 -16.19 -8.93 14.72
N SER A 98 -15.06 -8.35 15.14
CA SER A 98 -14.95 -7.51 16.35
C SER A 98 -15.23 -6.03 16.11
N ALA A 99 -15.36 -5.59 14.85
CA ALA A 99 -15.56 -4.18 14.51
C ALA A 99 -16.95 -3.66 14.92
N PRO A 100 -17.08 -2.38 15.32
CA PRO A 100 -18.39 -1.76 15.54
C PRO A 100 -19.24 -1.74 14.27
N THR A 101 -20.54 -1.99 14.41
CA THR A 101 -21.52 -1.85 13.31
C THR A 101 -22.25 -0.51 13.36
N GLU A 102 -22.10 0.22 14.46
CA GLU A 102 -22.76 1.50 14.75
C GLU A 102 -21.71 2.53 15.14
N ASN A 103 -22.10 3.81 15.13
CA ASN A 103 -21.22 4.89 15.55
C ASN A 103 -20.88 4.77 17.05
N MET A 104 -19.61 4.98 17.40
CA MET A 104 -19.19 5.04 18.80
C MET A 104 -19.85 6.24 19.50
N PRO A 105 -20.42 6.06 20.71
CA PRO A 105 -21.22 7.08 21.39
C PRO A 105 -20.37 8.17 22.07
N VAL A 106 -19.05 8.01 22.10
CA VAL A 106 -18.09 8.97 22.66
C VAL A 106 -16.97 9.20 21.67
N ASN A 107 -16.33 10.38 21.74
CA ASN A 107 -15.19 10.70 20.89
C ASN A 107 -13.94 9.94 21.34
N PHE A 108 -13.04 9.66 20.40
CA PHE A 108 -11.66 9.30 20.73
C PHE A 108 -10.96 10.47 21.44
N ILE A 109 -9.76 10.21 21.96
CA ILE A 109 -8.93 11.23 22.64
C ILE A 109 -8.57 12.42 21.74
N ASP A 110 -8.63 12.23 20.43
CA ASP A 110 -8.36 13.24 19.42
C ASP A 110 -9.52 13.26 18.42
N SER A 111 -10.06 14.47 18.15
CA SER A 111 -11.23 14.69 17.31
C SER A 111 -10.99 14.42 15.83
N ASP A 112 -9.74 14.27 15.41
CA ASP A 112 -9.43 13.88 14.03
C ASP A 112 -9.80 12.43 13.73
N PHE A 113 -9.98 11.57 14.74
CA PHE A 113 -10.36 10.18 14.58
C PHE A 113 -11.88 10.03 14.58
N ILE A 114 -12.43 9.38 13.54
CA ILE A 114 -13.86 9.34 13.29
C ILE A 114 -14.50 8.18 14.04
N THR A 115 -15.64 8.44 14.68
CA THR A 115 -16.38 7.45 15.49
C THR A 115 -17.36 6.59 14.69
N SER A 116 -17.62 6.93 13.43
CA SER A 116 -18.57 6.17 12.60
C SER A 116 -18.02 4.81 12.21
N ALA A 117 -18.88 3.79 12.13
CA ALA A 117 -18.51 2.41 11.85
C ALA A 117 -17.60 2.23 10.61
N GLY A 118 -17.81 3.02 9.54
CA GLY A 118 -16.98 2.96 8.34
C GLY A 118 -15.54 3.47 8.50
N PHE A 119 -15.15 3.99 9.67
CA PHE A 119 -13.82 4.51 9.99
C PHE A 119 -13.22 3.86 11.25
N THR A 120 -13.86 2.81 11.76
CA THR A 120 -13.40 2.07 12.94
C THR A 120 -13.14 0.62 12.58
N ALA A 121 -12.15 0.04 13.25
CA ALA A 121 -11.76 -1.35 13.21
C ALA A 121 -11.88 -1.96 14.62
N GLY A 122 -12.01 -3.28 14.71
CA GLY A 122 -12.26 -3.97 15.98
C GLY A 122 -10.99 -4.28 16.79
N LEU A 123 -11.06 -4.15 18.12
CA LEU A 123 -9.95 -4.50 19.03
C LEU A 123 -9.95 -5.96 19.48
N GLY A 124 -10.64 -6.84 18.76
CA GLY A 124 -10.79 -8.25 19.12
C GLY A 124 -11.95 -8.52 20.08
N MET A 125 -12.01 -9.78 20.51
CA MET A 125 -13.12 -10.35 21.29
C MET A 125 -12.64 -10.83 22.66
N TYR A 126 -13.48 -10.63 23.68
CA TYR A 126 -13.38 -11.27 24.98
C TYR A 126 -14.60 -12.18 25.14
N GLY A 127 -14.40 -13.49 24.95
CA GLY A 127 -15.52 -14.42 24.78
C GLY A 127 -16.37 -14.06 23.56
N ASP A 128 -17.66 -13.76 23.78
CA ASP A 128 -18.60 -13.31 22.75
C ASP A 128 -18.76 -11.78 22.71
N LYS A 129 -17.94 -11.02 23.45
CA LYS A 129 -18.06 -9.56 23.58
C LYS A 129 -16.94 -8.85 22.82
N LYS A 130 -17.30 -7.82 22.04
CA LYS A 130 -16.36 -6.94 21.35
C LYS A 130 -15.63 -6.09 22.36
N ILE A 131 -14.31 -6.21 22.46
CA ILE A 131 -13.51 -5.48 23.47
C ILE A 131 -13.61 -3.97 23.26
N GLY A 132 -13.63 -3.53 22.01
CA GLY A 132 -13.67 -2.12 21.67
C GLY A 132 -13.33 -1.89 20.22
N ALA A 133 -12.89 -0.67 19.93
CA ALA A 133 -12.59 -0.23 18.58
C ALA A 133 -11.36 0.67 18.55
N TYR A 134 -10.71 0.72 17.40
CA TYR A 134 -9.71 1.73 17.08
C TYR A 134 -10.03 2.41 15.76
N SER A 135 -9.57 3.65 15.63
CA SER A 135 -9.61 4.41 14.38
C SER A 135 -8.21 4.85 14.01
N MET A 136 -8.01 5.12 12.72
CA MET A 136 -6.72 5.38 12.13
C MET A 136 -6.71 6.68 11.35
N GLY A 137 -5.54 7.29 11.26
CA GLY A 137 -5.32 8.43 10.40
C GLY A 137 -3.87 8.56 9.96
N ILE A 138 -3.63 8.99 8.73
CA ILE A 138 -2.29 9.30 8.22
C ILE A 138 -1.92 10.70 8.70
N GLN A 139 -0.83 10.82 9.44
CA GLN A 139 -0.39 12.08 10.02
C GLN A 139 0.04 13.06 8.92
N LYS A 140 -0.53 14.26 8.93
CA LYS A 140 -0.31 15.30 7.91
C LYS A 140 0.34 16.57 8.47
N THR A 141 0.86 16.52 9.70
CA THR A 141 1.65 17.61 10.28
C THR A 141 3.02 17.70 9.61
N ASP A 142 3.63 18.88 9.67
CA ASP A 142 4.97 19.16 9.17
C ASP A 142 5.99 18.10 9.61
N GLY A 143 6.74 17.52 8.66
CA GLY A 143 7.75 16.49 8.90
C GLY A 143 7.23 15.07 9.16
N ALA A 144 5.92 14.86 9.30
CA ALA A 144 5.37 13.53 9.61
C ALA A 144 5.23 12.62 8.37
N THR A 145 5.08 13.22 7.20
CA THR A 145 5.04 12.53 5.91
C THR A 145 6.07 13.18 5.00
N THR A 146 7.07 12.42 4.55
CA THR A 146 8.21 12.93 3.79
C THR A 146 8.65 12.00 2.67
N ASN A 147 9.36 12.52 1.69
CA ASN A 147 10.06 11.72 0.70
C ASN A 147 11.43 11.22 1.22
N GLY A 148 12.24 10.61 0.35
CA GLY A 148 13.59 10.14 0.67
C GLY A 148 14.58 11.22 1.11
N ASP A 149 14.38 12.47 0.67
CA ASP A 149 15.23 13.62 0.99
C ASP A 149 14.75 14.37 2.25
N GLY A 150 13.69 13.90 2.89
CA GLY A 150 13.08 14.58 4.04
C GLY A 150 12.19 15.76 3.67
N VAL A 151 11.88 15.96 2.39
CA VAL A 151 10.93 16.99 1.93
C VAL A 151 9.52 16.51 2.24
N ASN A 152 8.67 17.40 2.74
CA ASN A 152 7.28 17.07 3.06
C ASN A 152 6.50 16.58 1.84
N LEU A 153 5.66 15.59 2.12
CA LEU A 153 4.55 15.19 1.27
C LEU A 153 3.26 15.31 2.09
N TYR A 154 2.14 15.43 1.40
CA TYR A 154 0.82 15.57 2.00
C TYR A 154 -0.03 14.36 1.63
N PRO A 155 -0.66 13.69 2.61
CA PRO A 155 -1.54 12.57 2.30
C PRO A 155 -2.81 13.08 1.61
N ILE A 156 -3.22 12.33 0.60
CA ILE A 156 -4.44 12.53 -0.20
C ILE A 156 -5.17 11.20 -0.31
N PHE A 157 -6.42 11.23 -0.73
CA PHE A 157 -7.20 10.02 -0.94
C PHE A 157 -8.00 10.07 -2.24
N THR A 158 -8.40 8.90 -2.71
CA THR A 158 -9.39 8.69 -3.77
C THR A 158 -10.38 7.63 -3.32
N SER A 159 -11.65 7.80 -3.69
CA SER A 159 -12.71 6.79 -3.55
C SER A 159 -13.23 6.29 -4.91
N ASP A 160 -12.56 6.68 -5.99
CA ASP A 160 -12.96 6.43 -7.38
C ASP A 160 -11.82 5.84 -8.22
N ASN A 161 -10.97 5.04 -7.58
CA ASN A 161 -9.82 4.36 -8.19
C ASN A 161 -8.85 5.33 -8.91
N GLY A 162 -8.67 6.52 -8.36
CA GLY A 162 -7.70 7.50 -8.84
C GLY A 162 -8.20 8.44 -9.93
N ALA A 163 -9.49 8.40 -10.28
CA ALA A 163 -10.08 9.33 -11.24
C ALA A 163 -10.09 10.78 -10.68
N SER A 164 -10.27 10.92 -9.37
CA SER A 164 -10.11 12.19 -8.66
C SER A 164 -9.39 11.98 -7.31
N TRP A 165 -8.71 13.03 -6.86
CA TRP A 165 -7.96 13.04 -5.61
C TRP A 165 -8.40 14.20 -4.74
N GLY A 166 -8.50 13.95 -3.44
CA GLY A 166 -8.95 14.92 -2.46
C GLY A 166 -8.17 14.87 -1.17
N VAL A 167 -8.53 15.81 -0.29
CA VAL A 167 -8.05 15.90 1.09
C VAL A 167 -9.23 15.74 2.04
N LYS A 168 -8.96 15.35 3.29
CA LYS A 168 -9.98 15.31 4.35
C LYS A 168 -9.77 16.44 5.36
N SER A 169 -10.83 16.77 6.09
CA SER A 169 -10.90 17.96 6.97
C SER A 169 -10.12 17.86 8.28
N GLY A 170 -9.60 16.69 8.66
CA GLY A 170 -8.82 16.54 9.91
C GLY A 170 -7.62 17.47 9.97
N PHE A 171 -7.26 17.96 11.15
CA PHE A 171 -6.23 18.99 11.33
C PHE A 171 -4.82 18.40 11.27
N ARG A 172 -4.59 17.33 12.03
CA ARG A 172 -3.33 16.61 12.19
C ARG A 172 -3.31 15.27 11.47
N TYR A 173 -4.47 14.67 11.22
CA TYR A 173 -4.58 13.38 10.54
C TYR A 173 -5.58 13.42 9.37
N LEU A 174 -5.22 12.77 8.27
CA LEU A 174 -6.15 12.38 7.21
C LEU A 174 -6.80 11.05 7.60
N GLN A 175 -8.13 11.05 7.75
CA GLN A 175 -8.87 9.92 8.31
C GLN A 175 -8.91 8.71 7.37
N VAL A 176 -8.74 7.52 7.94
CA VAL A 176 -8.61 6.27 7.20
C VAL A 176 -9.84 5.38 7.37
N LYS A 177 -10.30 4.78 6.28
CA LYS A 177 -11.30 3.71 6.26
C LYS A 177 -10.61 2.35 6.18
N PRO A 178 -10.95 1.40 7.08
CA PRO A 178 -10.34 0.08 7.12
C PRO A 178 -11.08 -0.97 6.26
N ASP A 179 -11.66 -0.58 5.12
CA ASP A 179 -12.49 -1.45 4.27
C ASP A 179 -12.05 -1.48 2.79
N LYS A 180 -10.87 -0.94 2.48
CA LYS A 180 -10.33 -0.76 1.12
C LYS A 180 -11.20 0.09 0.18
N SER A 181 -12.23 0.78 0.67
CA SER A 181 -13.06 1.66 -0.17
C SER A 181 -12.36 2.95 -0.61
N GLU A 182 -11.22 3.26 0.01
CA GLU A 182 -10.39 4.42 -0.31
C GLU A 182 -8.92 3.99 -0.49
N ILE A 183 -8.26 4.60 -1.48
CA ILE A 183 -6.81 4.50 -1.68
C ILE A 183 -6.19 5.81 -1.20
N TYR A 184 -5.15 5.71 -0.38
CA TYR A 184 -4.42 6.85 0.14
C TYR A 184 -3.09 7.00 -0.58
N SER A 185 -2.74 8.20 -1.01
CA SER A 185 -1.47 8.49 -1.69
C SER A 185 -0.88 9.79 -1.17
N PHE A 186 0.18 10.28 -1.82
CA PHE A 186 1.00 11.37 -1.33
C PHE A 186 1.29 12.37 -2.46
N THR A 187 1.17 13.65 -2.15
CA THR A 187 1.41 14.75 -3.09
C THR A 187 2.48 15.71 -2.54
N ASP A 188 3.14 16.47 -3.40
CA ASP A 188 4.00 17.58 -3.02
C ASP A 188 3.24 18.92 -2.91
N GLN A 189 1.93 18.91 -3.20
CA GLN A 189 1.05 20.09 -3.14
C GLN A 189 0.25 20.14 -1.83
N ALA A 190 0.46 21.19 -1.03
CA ALA A 190 -0.31 21.39 0.21
C ALA A 190 -1.77 21.83 -0.04
N THR A 191 -2.05 22.50 -1.16
CA THR A 191 -3.36 23.09 -1.50
C THR A 191 -3.63 23.03 -3.01
N GLY A 192 -4.88 23.30 -3.40
CA GLY A 192 -5.29 23.33 -4.81
C GLY A 192 -5.64 21.95 -5.37
N THR A 193 -5.41 21.76 -6.67
CA THR A 193 -5.60 20.46 -7.33
C THR A 193 -4.45 19.54 -6.96
N VAL A 194 -4.76 18.48 -6.23
CA VAL A 194 -3.78 17.50 -5.75
C VAL A 194 -3.77 16.25 -6.62
N ALA A 195 -2.60 15.61 -6.73
CA ALA A 195 -2.44 14.32 -7.39
C ALA A 195 -1.21 13.59 -6.82
N PRO A 196 -1.15 12.25 -6.91
CA PRO A 196 0.01 11.46 -6.52
C PRO A 196 1.27 11.90 -7.25
N VAL A 197 2.35 12.10 -6.51
CA VAL A 197 3.68 12.36 -7.07
C VAL A 197 4.52 11.09 -7.06
N ALA A 198 5.33 10.89 -8.11
CA ALA A 198 6.23 9.76 -8.19
C ALA A 198 7.40 9.93 -7.20
N GLN A 199 7.66 8.92 -6.39
CA GLN A 199 8.74 8.95 -5.38
C GLN A 199 9.51 7.63 -5.39
N THR A 200 10.80 7.68 -5.06
CA THR A 200 11.62 6.49 -4.79
C THR A 200 11.51 6.06 -3.33
N LYS A 201 11.15 6.98 -2.43
CA LYS A 201 10.91 6.69 -1.02
C LYS A 201 9.85 7.61 -0.45
N ILE A 202 8.95 7.04 0.35
CA ILE A 202 7.90 7.74 1.08
C ILE A 202 7.94 7.25 2.52
N ASN A 203 7.99 8.15 3.48
CA ASN A 203 7.84 7.87 4.90
C ASN A 203 6.57 8.54 5.38
N PHE A 204 5.76 7.84 6.16
CA PHE A 204 4.55 8.40 6.74
C PHE A 204 4.22 7.72 8.05
N ASN A 205 3.48 8.43 8.90
CA ASN A 205 3.05 7.96 10.19
C ASN A 205 1.55 7.65 10.17
N VAL A 206 1.16 6.49 10.70
CA VAL A 206 -0.24 6.17 10.98
C VAL A 206 -0.48 6.33 12.47
N GLY A 207 -1.36 7.25 12.83
CA GLY A 207 -1.88 7.37 14.19
C GLY A 207 -3.00 6.36 14.44
N ILE A 208 -3.01 5.78 15.63
CA ILE A 208 -4.00 4.83 16.12
C ILE A 208 -4.59 5.38 17.42
N ALA A 209 -5.89 5.67 17.42
CA ALA A 209 -6.64 6.01 18.61
C ALA A 209 -7.60 4.88 18.95
N ALA A 210 -7.61 4.43 20.20
CA ALA A 210 -8.36 3.26 20.64
C ALA A 210 -9.35 3.61 21.75
N MET A 211 -10.36 2.75 21.90
CA MET A 211 -11.42 2.89 22.89
C MET A 211 -11.93 1.52 23.30
N ILE A 212 -12.13 1.32 24.61
CA ILE A 212 -12.62 0.06 25.18
C ILE A 212 -14.11 0.18 25.51
N ASN A 213 -14.90 -0.84 25.20
CA ASN A 213 -16.33 -0.88 25.51
C ASN A 213 -16.58 -0.90 27.03
N PRO A 214 -17.81 -0.56 27.48
CA PRO A 214 -18.15 -0.50 28.90
C PRO A 214 -17.86 -1.82 29.60
N THR A 215 -17.28 -1.77 30.80
CA THR A 215 -16.89 -3.01 31.50
C THR A 215 -18.07 -3.89 31.92
N ASN A 216 -19.27 -3.32 32.11
CA ASN A 216 -20.50 -4.08 32.35
C ASN A 216 -20.93 -4.91 31.14
N ASP A 217 -20.59 -4.49 29.93
CA ASP A 217 -20.90 -5.24 28.70
C ASP A 217 -19.90 -6.37 28.50
N LEU A 218 -18.63 -6.12 28.86
CA LEU A 218 -17.52 -7.07 28.71
C LEU A 218 -17.50 -8.15 29.80
N ASN A 219 -17.89 -7.82 31.03
CA ASN A 219 -17.84 -8.71 32.19
C ASN A 219 -16.47 -9.38 32.39
N ILE A 220 -15.40 -8.59 32.32
CA ILE A 220 -14.02 -9.07 32.41
C ILE A 220 -13.76 -9.70 33.79
N THR A 221 -13.52 -11.01 33.81
CA THR A 221 -13.18 -11.77 35.03
C THR A 221 -11.72 -12.21 35.10
N ASP A 222 -11.01 -12.17 33.98
CA ASP A 222 -9.60 -12.50 33.82
C ASP A 222 -8.93 -11.58 32.78
N GLU A 223 -7.81 -11.98 32.19
CA GLU A 223 -7.08 -11.14 31.23
C GLU A 223 -7.83 -11.02 29.90
N ALA A 224 -8.06 -9.79 29.44
CA ALA A 224 -8.57 -9.49 28.10
C ALA A 224 -7.44 -8.89 27.25
N THR A 225 -7.05 -9.58 26.18
CA THR A 225 -6.00 -9.14 25.27
C THR A 225 -6.60 -8.32 24.12
N LEU A 226 -6.03 -7.15 23.83
CA LEU A 226 -6.39 -6.40 22.63
C LEU A 226 -5.79 -7.09 21.41
N ASP A 227 -6.62 -7.42 20.42
CA ASP A 227 -6.21 -8.14 19.20
C ASP A 227 -6.79 -7.47 17.95
N GLY A 228 -6.48 -6.17 17.80
CA GLY A 228 -6.80 -5.43 16.59
C GLY A 228 -5.77 -5.69 15.49
N LEU A 229 -6.24 -5.90 14.25
CA LEU A 229 -5.36 -6.18 13.11
C LEU A 229 -5.84 -5.47 11.85
N THR A 230 -5.07 -4.47 11.40
CA THR A 230 -5.28 -3.84 10.09
C THR A 230 -4.12 -4.16 9.15
N ASN A 231 -4.45 -4.65 7.96
CA ASN A 231 -3.49 -4.84 6.88
C ASN A 231 -3.32 -3.54 6.09
N VAL A 232 -2.07 -3.16 5.82
CA VAL A 232 -1.71 -2.07 4.91
C VAL A 232 -1.22 -2.69 3.61
N GLU A 233 -1.90 -2.40 2.51
CA GLU A 233 -1.62 -2.99 1.21
C GLU A 233 -1.17 -1.92 0.21
N LEU A 234 -0.10 -2.20 -0.52
CA LEU A 234 0.44 -1.30 -1.54
C LEU A 234 -0.43 -1.34 -2.82
N VAL A 235 -0.67 -0.18 -3.41
CA VAL A 235 -1.32 -0.01 -4.71
C VAL A 235 -0.40 0.76 -5.65
N TYR A 236 -0.18 0.26 -6.86
CA TYR A 236 0.49 1.01 -7.93
C TYR A 236 -0.55 1.83 -8.70
N LEU A 237 -0.21 3.09 -9.03
CA LEU A 237 -1.12 4.08 -9.62
C LEU A 237 -0.74 4.46 -11.05
#